data_AF-A0A435UDL1-F1
#
_entry.id   AF-A0A435UDL1-F1
#
_cell.length_a   1.000
_cell.length_b   1.000
_cell.length_c   1.000
_cell.angle_alpha   90.00
_cell.angle_beta   90.00
_cell.angle_gamma   90.00
#
_symmetry.space_group_name_H-M   'P 1'
#
loop_
_entity.id
_entity.type
_entity.pdbx_description
1 polymer ?
#
loop_
_entity_poly.entity_id
_entity_poly.type
_entity_poly.pdbx_seq_one_letter_code
_entity_poly.pdbx_strand_id
1 'polypeptide(L)'
;GQIAIRGVLHAFDRWEEIGCKGWSGADVLPFFRRLEDDPIAANFHGSDGPIPIYRAPVESWGSVDKAMRQSAMALGHPWHDDLNAPDAEGACTYPINSRAGKRVSVNDGYLEAARDRPNLTIIGQATVDKVLFDGKKAIGVLAIVAGQVRKFEAPLVIVSAGAIHSPVILQRSGIGPAALLNRKDIEVLADLPVGEGFFDHPYCRIELKLKPEFKATDVDARHTNCCVRMSSGVPGAERDDILYVAMNHGGIGVESDSAQFGEAMVNLILMEAKSRGTVQLRSANPFDQPIVEENMLDDPMDIQRMRIAYRHLGEIARQAPIQAIAERVLLGDSDLPLSWLETASDEEVDNFLLAQSSDAQHGIGGCCMGRPGEAVVDPECRVYGFEGLRVIDASIMPLDCQANTNLTSIMIGEKMADSLRRSI
;
A
#
# COMPACT_ATOMS: atom_id res chain seq x y z
N GLY A 1 -4.50 7.60 -5.89
CA GLY A 1 -3.97 8.76 -5.13
C GLY A 1 -2.60 9.23 -5.63
N GLN A 2 -1.94 10.15 -4.90
CA GLN A 2 -0.54 10.62 -5.11
C GLN A 2 0.24 10.62 -3.79
N ILE A 3 -0.20 9.80 -2.84
CA ILE A 3 0.26 9.83 -1.46
C ILE A 3 1.71 9.33 -1.42
N ALA A 4 2.59 10.06 -0.75
CA ALA A 4 4.02 9.78 -0.70
C ALA A 4 4.53 9.65 0.74
N ILE A 5 3.89 8.77 1.49
CA ILE A 5 4.27 8.40 2.85
C ILE A 5 5.27 7.26 2.79
N ARG A 6 6.35 7.35 3.58
CA ARG A 6 7.32 6.28 3.74
C ARG A 6 6.80 5.24 4.72
N GLY A 7 7.18 3.99 4.51
CA GLY A 7 7.09 3.01 5.60
C GLY A 7 7.87 3.50 6.81
N VAL A 8 7.31 3.29 8.01
CA VAL A 8 7.95 3.71 9.26
C VAL A 8 9.15 2.81 9.57
N LEU A 9 10.23 3.39 10.08
CA LEU A 9 11.52 2.68 10.17
C LEU A 9 11.46 1.47 11.10
N HIS A 10 10.71 1.53 12.21
CA HIS A 10 10.56 0.38 13.13
C HIS A 10 9.81 -0.79 12.50
N ALA A 11 8.97 -0.56 11.48
CA ALA A 11 8.32 -1.66 10.77
C ALA A 11 9.33 -2.53 10.02
N PHE A 12 10.41 -1.92 9.51
CA PHE A 12 11.52 -2.59 8.84
C PHE A 12 12.46 -3.30 9.82
N ASP A 13 12.65 -2.76 11.02
CA ASP A 13 13.39 -3.47 12.08
C ASP A 13 12.73 -4.84 12.38
N ARG A 14 11.40 -4.91 12.40
CA ARG A 14 10.67 -6.18 12.53
C ARG A 14 10.89 -7.13 11.35
N TRP A 15 11.06 -6.61 10.12
CA TRP A 15 11.41 -7.47 8.98
C TRP A 15 12.75 -8.16 9.22
N GLU A 16 13.73 -7.43 9.75
CA GLU A 16 15.02 -8.01 10.11
C GLU A 16 14.89 -9.04 11.24
N GLU A 17 14.09 -8.76 12.28
CA GLU A 17 13.84 -9.68 13.41
C GLU A 17 13.30 -11.05 12.96
N ILE A 18 12.41 -11.07 11.96
CA ILE A 18 11.87 -12.32 11.40
C ILE A 18 12.83 -13.01 10.41
N GLY A 19 13.99 -12.42 10.15
CA GLY A 19 15.07 -13.03 9.36
C GLY A 19 15.34 -12.39 8.01
N CYS A 20 14.71 -11.25 7.69
CA CYS A 20 15.01 -10.49 6.47
C CYS A 20 16.27 -9.63 6.69
N LYS A 21 17.43 -10.27 6.83
CA LYS A 21 18.70 -9.61 7.16
C LYS A 21 19.01 -8.47 6.19
N GLY A 22 19.47 -7.35 6.73
CA GLY A 22 19.81 -6.18 5.92
C GLY A 22 18.58 -5.38 5.45
N TRP A 23 17.41 -5.60 6.06
CA TRP A 23 16.18 -4.84 5.82
C TRP A 23 15.72 -4.05 7.04
N SER A 24 16.61 -3.76 8.02
CA SER A 24 16.29 -2.87 9.13
C SER A 24 15.91 -1.46 8.65
N GLY A 25 15.31 -0.67 9.53
CA GLY A 25 15.07 0.75 9.30
C GLY A 25 16.34 1.50 8.89
N ALA A 26 17.47 1.16 9.53
CA ALA A 26 18.78 1.73 9.20
C ALA A 26 19.27 1.32 7.80
N ASP A 27 18.99 0.10 7.36
CA ASP A 27 19.42 -0.41 6.05
C ASP A 27 18.56 0.12 4.89
N VAL A 28 17.28 0.43 5.13
CA VAL A 28 16.36 0.91 4.09
C VAL A 28 16.34 2.44 3.97
N LEU A 29 16.63 3.18 5.05
CA LEU A 29 16.62 4.63 5.05
C LEU A 29 17.49 5.27 3.94
N PRO A 30 18.72 4.79 3.63
CA PRO A 30 19.50 5.32 2.53
C PRO A 30 18.79 5.23 1.16
N PHE A 31 17.95 4.22 0.96
CA PHE A 31 17.20 4.03 -0.29
C PHE A 31 15.94 4.90 -0.35
N PHE A 32 15.26 5.12 0.78
CA PHE A 32 14.22 6.16 0.88
C PHE A 32 14.78 7.56 0.61
N ARG A 33 15.98 7.87 1.10
CA ARG A 33 16.66 9.12 0.78
C ARG A 33 17.04 9.21 -0.70
N ARG A 34 17.51 8.11 -1.29
CA ARG A 34 17.94 8.12 -2.70
C ARG A 34 16.79 8.32 -3.69
N LEU A 35 15.60 7.77 -3.39
CA LEU A 35 14.48 7.85 -4.32
C LEU A 35 13.81 9.23 -4.37
N GLU A 36 13.94 10.05 -3.33
CA GLU A 36 13.14 11.27 -3.17
C GLU A 36 13.90 12.58 -3.38
N ASP A 37 13.14 13.60 -3.79
CA ASP A 37 13.51 15.02 -3.80
C ASP A 37 12.53 15.76 -2.87
N ASP A 38 12.86 15.83 -1.57
CA ASP A 38 12.06 16.51 -0.54
C ASP A 38 12.70 17.87 -0.18
N PRO A 39 11.94 18.99 -0.20
CA PRO A 39 12.47 20.30 0.16
C PRO A 39 12.81 20.45 1.67
N ILE A 40 12.37 19.53 2.54
CA ILE A 40 12.72 19.57 3.96
C ILE A 40 14.17 19.12 4.15
N ALA A 41 15.02 20.05 4.56
CA ALA A 41 16.43 19.79 4.85
C ALA A 41 16.60 19.04 6.19
N ALA A 42 16.53 17.70 6.14
CA ALA A 42 16.82 16.82 7.28
C ALA A 42 17.80 15.70 6.89
N ASN A 43 18.52 15.16 7.87
CA ASN A 43 19.49 14.06 7.64
C ASN A 43 18.84 12.74 7.19
N PHE A 44 17.52 12.61 7.37
CA PHE A 44 16.72 11.49 6.92
C PHE A 44 15.99 11.73 5.58
N HIS A 45 16.16 12.89 4.94
CA HIS A 45 15.57 13.19 3.63
C HIS A 45 16.59 13.12 2.48
N GLY A 46 16.05 12.90 1.29
CA GLY A 46 16.72 13.09 0.00
C GLY A 46 16.34 14.44 -0.63
N SER A 47 17.17 14.96 -1.52
CA SER A 47 16.96 16.28 -2.13
C SER A 47 17.27 16.31 -3.64
N ASP A 48 17.51 15.15 -4.23
CA ASP A 48 18.00 15.00 -5.60
C ASP A 48 17.50 13.70 -6.26
N GLY A 49 16.62 12.97 -5.58
CA GLY A 49 16.01 11.75 -6.10
C GLY A 49 14.96 12.02 -7.19
N PRO A 50 14.61 10.97 -7.96
CA PRO A 50 13.68 11.09 -9.08
C PRO A 50 12.22 11.36 -8.67
N ILE A 51 11.84 11.11 -7.42
CA ILE A 51 10.46 11.26 -6.93
C ILE A 51 10.33 12.55 -6.10
N PRO A 52 9.74 13.63 -6.65
CA PRO A 52 9.56 14.87 -5.91
C PRO A 52 8.52 14.70 -4.81
N ILE A 53 8.81 15.20 -3.62
CA ILE A 53 7.88 15.25 -2.48
C ILE A 53 7.37 16.67 -2.31
N TYR A 54 6.06 16.79 -2.18
CA TYR A 54 5.39 18.06 -2.00
C TYR A 54 4.38 17.98 -0.87
N ARG A 55 4.33 19.04 -0.06
CA ARG A 55 3.35 19.24 1.00
C ARG A 55 2.65 20.56 0.71
N ALA A 56 1.32 20.54 0.64
CA ALA A 56 0.57 21.76 0.38
C ALA A 56 0.59 22.68 1.62
N PRO A 57 0.74 24.00 1.45
CA PRO A 57 0.73 24.92 2.57
C PRO A 57 -0.68 25.00 3.18
N VAL A 58 -0.76 25.17 4.50
CA VAL A 58 -2.01 25.01 5.28
C VAL A 58 -3.11 25.96 4.82
N GLU A 59 -2.77 27.16 4.37
CA GLU A 59 -3.70 28.14 3.85
C GLU A 59 -4.50 27.61 2.65
N SER A 60 -3.88 26.76 1.81
CA SER A 60 -4.51 26.18 0.62
C SER A 60 -5.30 24.91 0.89
N TRP A 61 -5.36 24.46 2.15
CA TRP A 61 -6.10 23.26 2.51
C TRP A 61 -7.62 23.44 2.43
N GLY A 62 -8.32 22.35 2.17
CA GLY A 62 -9.78 22.31 2.21
C GLY A 62 -10.33 22.33 3.65
N SER A 63 -11.65 22.48 3.74
CA SER A 63 -12.37 22.63 5.01
C SER A 63 -12.22 21.40 5.92
N VAL A 64 -12.23 20.19 5.35
CA VAL A 64 -12.13 18.94 6.11
C VAL A 64 -10.72 18.76 6.67
N ASP A 65 -9.67 19.03 5.89
CA ASP A 65 -8.29 18.98 6.38
C ASP A 65 -8.08 19.94 7.57
N LYS A 66 -8.56 21.18 7.45
CA LYS A 66 -8.44 22.21 8.50
C LYS A 66 -9.21 21.80 9.76
N ALA A 67 -10.43 21.31 9.59
CA ALA A 67 -11.25 20.83 10.70
C ALA A 67 -10.63 19.60 11.37
N MET A 68 -10.14 18.62 10.60
CA MET A 68 -9.46 17.42 11.09
C MET A 68 -8.26 17.79 11.95
N ARG A 69 -7.39 18.68 11.46
CA ARG A 69 -6.23 19.17 12.22
C ARG A 69 -6.64 19.76 13.56
N GLN A 70 -7.61 20.68 13.56
CA GLN A 70 -8.04 21.35 14.78
C GLN A 70 -8.69 20.39 15.78
N SER A 71 -9.54 19.49 15.30
CA SER A 71 -10.21 18.47 16.12
C SER A 71 -9.23 17.48 16.74
N ALA A 72 -8.25 17.01 15.96
CA ALA A 72 -7.22 16.10 16.47
C ALA A 72 -6.35 16.77 17.55
N MET A 73 -5.93 18.01 17.32
CA MET A 73 -5.17 18.80 18.31
C MET A 73 -5.98 19.07 19.59
N ALA A 74 -7.29 19.31 19.47
CA ALA A 74 -8.17 19.49 20.63
C ALA A 74 -8.29 18.23 21.49
N LEU A 75 -8.08 17.04 20.90
CA LEU A 75 -8.03 15.75 21.59
C LEU A 75 -6.60 15.38 22.06
N GLY A 76 -5.62 16.27 21.90
CA GLY A 76 -4.26 16.08 22.39
C GLY A 76 -3.30 15.42 21.40
N HIS A 77 -3.70 15.16 20.16
CA HIS A 77 -2.78 14.70 19.12
C HIS A 77 -1.84 15.84 18.73
N PRO A 78 -0.51 15.69 18.88
CA PRO A 78 0.44 16.74 18.53
C PRO A 78 0.43 17.01 17.02
N TRP A 79 0.87 18.19 16.63
CA TRP A 79 0.97 18.59 15.24
C TRP A 79 2.40 18.41 14.71
N HIS A 80 2.51 17.81 13.53
CA HIS A 80 3.76 17.65 12.78
C HIS A 80 3.63 18.22 11.37
N ASP A 81 4.69 18.86 10.88
CA ASP A 81 4.74 19.34 9.49
C ASP A 81 5.18 18.22 8.51
N ASP A 82 5.77 17.15 9.04
CA ASP A 82 6.35 16.06 8.25
C ASP A 82 6.02 14.68 8.81
N LEU A 83 5.20 13.93 8.06
CA LEU A 83 4.78 12.58 8.43
C LEU A 83 5.87 11.53 8.16
N ASN A 84 6.83 11.87 7.30
CA ASN A 84 7.97 11.01 6.94
C ASN A 84 9.13 11.15 7.92
N ALA A 85 9.02 12.03 8.93
CA ALA A 85 9.93 12.07 10.05
C ALA A 85 9.80 10.78 10.89
N PRO A 86 10.90 10.18 11.35
CA PRO A 86 10.88 8.86 12.02
C PRO A 86 9.97 8.76 13.25
N ASP A 87 9.75 9.85 13.97
CA ASP A 87 9.00 9.90 15.23
C ASP A 87 7.69 10.70 15.11
N ALA A 88 7.19 10.93 13.89
CA ALA A 88 5.94 11.67 13.69
C ALA A 88 4.72 10.82 14.05
N GLU A 89 4.08 11.14 15.17
CA GLU A 89 2.79 10.60 15.63
C GLU A 89 1.81 11.76 15.84
N GLY A 90 0.52 11.56 15.62
CA GLY A 90 -0.51 12.59 15.74
C GLY A 90 -0.89 13.25 14.41
N ALA A 91 -1.40 14.47 14.48
CA ALA A 91 -1.91 15.22 13.33
C ALA A 91 -0.76 15.72 12.44
N CYS A 92 -0.85 15.52 11.13
CA CYS A 92 0.24 15.84 10.23
C CYS A 92 -0.19 16.29 8.84
N THR A 93 0.69 17.06 8.20
CA THR A 93 0.61 17.33 6.76
C THR A 93 0.93 16.07 5.96
N TYR A 94 0.06 15.79 4.97
CA TYR A 94 0.15 14.64 4.10
C TYR A 94 1.07 14.94 2.89
N PRO A 95 2.20 14.22 2.73
CA PRO A 95 3.07 14.39 1.56
C PRO A 95 2.50 13.71 0.31
N ILE A 96 2.76 14.30 -0.85
CA ILE A 96 2.43 13.74 -2.15
C ILE A 96 3.61 13.74 -3.11
N ASN A 97 3.60 12.83 -4.08
CA ASN A 97 4.55 12.84 -5.19
C ASN A 97 4.05 13.71 -6.35
N SER A 98 4.49 14.96 -6.36
CA SER A 98 3.99 15.98 -7.29
C SER A 98 5.05 17.03 -7.58
N ARG A 99 5.09 17.51 -8.83
CA ARG A 99 5.89 18.66 -9.25
C ARG A 99 5.00 19.65 -10.00
N ALA A 100 4.93 20.88 -9.51
CA ALA A 100 4.08 21.94 -10.08
C ALA A 100 2.61 21.49 -10.27
N GLY A 101 2.04 20.83 -9.26
CA GLY A 101 0.65 20.36 -9.28
C GLY A 101 0.41 19.09 -10.12
N LYS A 102 1.42 18.59 -10.85
CA LYS A 102 1.28 17.39 -11.69
C LYS A 102 1.85 16.16 -11.00
N ARG A 103 1.17 15.03 -11.20
CA ARG A 103 1.66 13.71 -10.81
C ARG A 103 3.02 13.42 -11.44
N VAL A 104 3.92 12.85 -10.64
CA VAL A 104 5.17 12.25 -11.12
C VAL A 104 5.14 10.76 -10.77
N SER A 105 4.92 9.93 -11.78
CA SER A 105 4.93 8.48 -11.66
C SER A 105 6.35 7.91 -11.65
N VAL A 106 6.49 6.61 -11.35
CA VAL A 106 7.76 5.89 -11.49
C VAL A 106 8.23 5.88 -12.96
N ASN A 107 7.31 5.89 -13.93
CA ASN A 107 7.67 6.06 -15.34
C ASN A 107 8.36 7.40 -15.57
N ASP A 108 7.78 8.50 -15.06
CA ASP A 108 8.32 9.85 -15.23
C ASP A 108 9.67 10.00 -14.51
N GLY A 109 9.78 9.50 -13.27
CA GLY A 109 10.98 9.62 -12.45
C GLY A 109 12.14 8.73 -12.88
N TYR A 110 11.88 7.49 -13.30
CA TYR A 110 12.94 6.49 -13.56
C TYR A 110 13.08 6.10 -15.03
N LEU A 111 11.96 5.95 -15.75
CA LEU A 111 11.98 5.33 -17.07
C LEU A 111 12.21 6.34 -18.20
N GLU A 112 11.58 7.51 -18.15
CA GLU A 112 11.67 8.51 -19.23
C GLU A 112 13.11 8.92 -19.50
N ALA A 113 13.87 9.29 -18.46
CA ALA A 113 15.28 9.68 -18.61
C ALA A 113 16.20 8.52 -19.07
N ALA A 114 15.74 7.27 -18.97
CA ALA A 114 16.49 6.08 -19.36
C ALA A 114 16.07 5.48 -20.70
N ARG A 115 14.96 5.95 -21.29
CA ARG A 115 14.25 5.30 -22.40
C ARG A 115 15.09 5.15 -23.67
N ASP A 116 15.98 6.10 -23.93
CA ASP A 116 16.85 6.12 -25.13
C ASP A 116 18.16 5.34 -24.97
N ARG A 117 18.39 4.68 -23.82
CA ARG A 117 19.61 3.90 -23.61
C ARG A 117 19.65 2.71 -24.58
N PRO A 118 20.77 2.48 -25.31
CA PRO A 118 20.84 1.44 -26.33
C PRO A 118 20.75 0.01 -25.78
N ASN A 119 20.91 -0.15 -24.47
CA ASN A 119 20.82 -1.42 -23.75
C ASN A 119 19.49 -1.59 -22.98
N LEU A 120 18.49 -0.74 -23.22
CA LEU A 120 17.15 -0.86 -22.64
C LEU A 120 16.11 -1.05 -23.76
N THR A 121 15.34 -2.12 -23.67
CA THR A 121 14.21 -2.38 -24.57
C THR A 121 12.93 -2.45 -23.75
N ILE A 122 11.92 -1.67 -24.14
CA ILE A 122 10.60 -1.65 -23.50
C ILE A 122 9.58 -2.13 -24.51
N ILE A 123 8.82 -3.17 -24.17
CA ILE A 123 7.81 -3.77 -25.04
C ILE A 123 6.44 -3.55 -24.38
N GLY A 124 5.65 -2.63 -24.91
CA GLY A 124 4.27 -2.42 -24.48
C GLY A 124 3.33 -3.50 -25.02
N GLN A 125 2.12 -3.59 -24.45
CA GLN A 125 1.10 -4.57 -24.86
C GLN A 125 1.63 -6.01 -24.88
N ALA A 126 2.43 -6.34 -23.86
CA ALA A 126 3.06 -7.63 -23.68
C ALA A 126 2.64 -8.23 -22.33
N THR A 127 1.87 -9.31 -22.38
CA THR A 127 1.47 -10.07 -21.18
C THR A 127 2.45 -11.21 -20.96
N VAL A 128 3.22 -11.19 -19.87
CA VAL A 128 4.06 -12.32 -19.49
C VAL A 128 3.18 -13.45 -18.98
N ASP A 129 3.31 -14.63 -19.59
CA ASP A 129 2.59 -15.82 -19.16
C ASP A 129 3.31 -16.49 -17.99
N LYS A 130 4.53 -16.97 -18.25
CA LYS A 130 5.33 -17.74 -17.29
C LYS A 130 6.84 -17.61 -17.53
N VAL A 131 7.61 -17.95 -16.50
CA VAL A 131 9.05 -18.14 -16.55
C VAL A 131 9.36 -19.51 -17.15
N LEU A 132 10.44 -19.58 -17.93
CA LEU A 132 10.94 -20.81 -18.55
C LEU A 132 12.20 -21.29 -17.83
N PHE A 133 12.35 -22.62 -17.70
CA PHE A 133 13.45 -23.23 -16.94
C PHE A 133 14.20 -24.30 -17.73
N ASP A 134 15.49 -24.44 -17.41
CA ASP A 134 16.30 -25.65 -17.62
C ASP A 134 16.66 -26.21 -16.24
N GLY A 135 15.96 -27.29 -15.84
CA GLY A 135 15.99 -27.77 -14.46
C GLY A 135 15.54 -26.69 -13.46
N LYS A 136 16.48 -26.20 -12.64
CA LYS A 136 16.25 -25.14 -11.64
C LYS A 136 16.77 -23.76 -12.06
N LYS A 137 17.25 -23.62 -13.29
CA LYS A 137 17.77 -22.35 -13.80
C LYS A 137 16.74 -21.67 -14.69
N ALA A 138 16.39 -20.42 -14.38
CA ALA A 138 15.57 -19.60 -15.26
C ALA A 138 16.35 -19.27 -16.55
N ILE A 139 15.70 -19.43 -17.69
CA ILE A 139 16.29 -19.22 -19.02
C ILE A 139 15.53 -18.18 -19.85
N GLY A 140 14.50 -17.54 -19.28
CA GLY A 140 13.70 -16.55 -19.97
C GLY A 140 12.23 -16.57 -19.58
N VAL A 141 11.40 -15.97 -20.42
CA VAL A 141 9.94 -15.90 -20.25
C VAL A 141 9.21 -16.24 -21.54
N LEU A 142 8.00 -16.78 -21.38
CA LEU A 142 6.99 -16.84 -22.42
C LEU A 142 6.05 -15.65 -22.25
N ALA A 143 5.80 -14.90 -23.32
CA ALA A 143 4.91 -13.75 -23.29
C ALA A 143 4.02 -13.69 -24.53
N ILE A 144 2.86 -13.06 -24.41
CA ILE A 144 1.97 -12.74 -25.53
C ILE A 144 2.19 -11.27 -25.88
N VAL A 145 2.73 -11.03 -27.07
CA VAL A 145 3.02 -9.68 -27.60
C VAL A 145 2.14 -9.45 -28.81
N ALA A 146 1.25 -8.47 -28.74
CA ALA A 146 0.26 -8.19 -29.80
C ALA A 146 -0.49 -9.47 -30.26
N GLY A 147 -0.91 -10.30 -29.31
CA GLY A 147 -1.66 -11.54 -29.56
C GLY A 147 -0.80 -12.74 -30.01
N GLN A 148 0.51 -12.57 -30.16
CA GLN A 148 1.41 -13.65 -30.57
C GLN A 148 2.28 -14.13 -29.41
N VAL A 149 2.37 -15.45 -29.24
CA VAL A 149 3.28 -16.06 -28.28
C VAL A 149 4.72 -15.85 -28.73
N ARG A 150 5.56 -15.32 -27.84
CA ARG A 150 6.98 -15.07 -28.05
C ARG A 150 7.79 -15.56 -26.85
N LYS A 151 8.96 -16.11 -27.14
CA LYS A 151 9.96 -16.48 -26.14
C LYS A 151 11.02 -15.39 -26.07
N PHE A 152 11.35 -14.95 -24.86
CA PHE A 152 12.48 -14.06 -24.60
C PHE A 152 13.47 -14.79 -23.71
N GLU A 153 14.70 -14.94 -24.18
CA GLU A 153 15.75 -15.64 -23.43
C GLU A 153 16.53 -14.66 -22.55
N ALA A 154 16.77 -15.05 -21.30
CA ALA A 154 17.51 -14.23 -20.34
C ALA A 154 18.19 -15.11 -19.28
N PRO A 155 19.42 -14.80 -18.86
CA PRO A 155 20.10 -15.50 -17.77
C PRO A 155 19.60 -15.08 -16.37
N LEU A 156 18.86 -13.97 -16.30
CA LEU A 156 18.23 -13.45 -15.10
C LEU A 156 16.84 -12.95 -15.47
N VAL A 157 15.83 -13.43 -14.76
CA VAL A 157 14.45 -12.98 -14.84
C VAL A 157 14.09 -12.32 -13.51
N ILE A 158 13.57 -11.09 -13.60
CA ILE A 158 13.03 -10.34 -12.47
C ILE A 158 11.53 -10.19 -12.70
N VAL A 159 10.72 -10.70 -11.77
CA VAL A 159 9.27 -10.55 -11.78
C VAL A 159 8.91 -9.35 -10.90
N SER A 160 8.26 -8.35 -11.49
CA SER A 160 7.83 -7.11 -10.84
C SER A 160 6.40 -6.75 -11.28
N ALA A 161 5.50 -7.72 -11.26
CA ALA A 161 4.12 -7.60 -11.73
C ALA A 161 3.12 -7.15 -10.64
N GLY A 162 3.61 -6.86 -9.43
CA GLY A 162 2.80 -6.45 -8.28
C GLY A 162 2.29 -7.63 -7.45
N ALA A 163 1.80 -7.33 -6.25
CA ALA A 163 1.38 -8.34 -5.25
C ALA A 163 0.32 -9.33 -5.75
N ILE A 164 -0.51 -8.91 -6.71
CA ILE A 164 -1.56 -9.75 -7.28
C ILE A 164 -1.04 -10.63 -8.43
N HIS A 165 -0.15 -10.12 -9.30
CA HIS A 165 0.22 -10.83 -10.52
C HIS A 165 1.56 -11.57 -10.45
N SER A 166 2.50 -11.13 -9.62
CA SER A 166 3.77 -11.83 -9.42
C SER A 166 3.59 -13.26 -8.89
N PRO A 167 2.74 -13.51 -7.87
CA PRO A 167 2.48 -14.87 -7.39
C PRO A 167 1.91 -15.77 -8.48
N VAL A 168 0.93 -15.30 -9.27
CA VAL A 168 0.30 -16.14 -10.29
C VAL A 168 1.18 -16.39 -11.52
N ILE A 169 2.13 -15.49 -11.84
CA ILE A 169 3.19 -15.79 -12.82
C ILE A 169 4.03 -16.94 -12.31
N LEU A 170 4.49 -16.91 -11.05
CA LEU A 170 5.25 -18.01 -10.46
C LEU A 170 4.46 -19.32 -10.41
N GLN A 171 3.18 -19.27 -10.01
CA GLN A 171 2.34 -20.46 -9.96
C GLN A 171 2.12 -21.07 -11.36
N ARG A 172 1.83 -20.26 -12.41
CA ARG A 172 1.78 -20.75 -13.80
C ARG A 172 3.12 -21.28 -14.31
N SER A 173 4.22 -20.85 -13.69
CA SER A 173 5.57 -21.35 -13.97
C SER A 173 5.91 -22.63 -13.20
N GLY A 174 4.97 -23.21 -12.44
CA GLY A 174 5.17 -24.43 -11.67
C GLY A 174 5.75 -24.22 -10.26
N ILE A 175 5.71 -22.99 -9.74
CA ILE A 175 6.25 -22.63 -8.42
C ILE A 175 5.11 -22.15 -7.53
N GLY A 176 4.73 -22.94 -6.54
CA GLY A 176 3.63 -22.62 -5.62
C GLY A 176 3.07 -23.86 -4.94
N PRO A 177 1.96 -23.74 -4.19
CA PRO A 177 1.41 -24.85 -3.42
C PRO A 177 1.09 -26.03 -4.33
N ALA A 178 1.75 -27.18 -4.12
CA ALA A 178 1.66 -28.33 -5.01
C ALA A 178 0.20 -28.80 -5.21
N ALA A 179 -0.61 -28.72 -4.16
CA ALA A 179 -2.03 -29.06 -4.23
C ALA A 179 -2.82 -28.12 -5.18
N LEU A 180 -2.52 -26.82 -5.20
CA LEU A 180 -3.14 -25.87 -6.14
C LEU A 180 -2.72 -26.18 -7.58
N LEU A 181 -1.42 -26.34 -7.80
CA LEU A 181 -0.86 -26.56 -9.14
C LEU A 181 -1.38 -27.87 -9.76
N ASN A 182 -1.41 -28.96 -8.99
CA ASN A 182 -1.97 -30.24 -9.42
C ASN A 182 -3.46 -30.13 -9.79
N ARG A 183 -4.26 -29.35 -9.04
CA ARG A 183 -5.68 -29.10 -9.38
C ARG A 183 -5.87 -28.31 -10.68
N LYS A 184 -4.83 -27.68 -11.19
CA LYS A 184 -4.83 -26.83 -12.39
C LYS A 184 -4.05 -27.47 -13.54
N ASP A 185 -3.66 -28.74 -13.39
CA ASP A 185 -2.85 -29.50 -14.35
C ASP A 185 -1.53 -28.79 -14.73
N ILE A 186 -0.92 -28.11 -13.75
CA ILE A 186 0.39 -27.45 -13.90
C ILE A 186 1.46 -28.33 -13.27
N GLU A 187 2.54 -28.59 -14.00
CA GLU A 187 3.71 -29.31 -13.49
C GLU A 187 4.30 -28.60 -12.26
N VAL A 188 4.46 -29.34 -11.17
CA VAL A 188 5.06 -28.82 -9.93
C VAL A 188 6.57 -28.88 -10.03
N LEU A 189 7.21 -27.73 -10.27
CA LEU A 189 8.65 -27.59 -10.17
C LEU A 189 9.10 -27.41 -8.72
N ALA A 190 8.36 -26.64 -7.92
CA ALA A 190 8.64 -26.45 -6.50
C ALA A 190 7.38 -26.20 -5.68
N ASP A 191 7.27 -26.87 -4.54
CA ASP A 191 6.25 -26.64 -3.53
C ASP A 191 6.73 -25.53 -2.59
N LEU A 192 6.29 -24.30 -2.87
CA LEU A 192 6.58 -23.09 -2.11
C LEU A 192 5.27 -22.39 -1.74
N PRO A 193 5.23 -21.56 -0.67
CA PRO A 193 4.01 -20.86 -0.24
C PRO A 193 3.67 -19.65 -1.14
N VAL A 194 3.82 -19.78 -2.46
CA VAL A 194 3.50 -18.72 -3.42
C VAL A 194 2.00 -18.46 -3.44
N GLY A 195 1.62 -17.22 -3.22
CA GLY A 195 0.25 -16.76 -3.12
C GLY A 195 -0.28 -16.75 -1.69
N GLU A 196 0.44 -17.32 -0.73
CA GLU A 196 0.05 -17.29 0.68
C GLU A 196 0.52 -15.99 1.36
N GLY A 197 -0.16 -15.61 2.44
CA GLY A 197 0.22 -14.44 3.24
C GLY A 197 -0.05 -13.11 2.55
N PHE A 198 -1.00 -13.06 1.59
CA PHE A 198 -1.45 -11.82 0.97
C PHE A 198 -2.33 -11.02 1.95
N PHE A 199 -2.21 -9.71 1.95
CA PHE A 199 -3.10 -8.84 2.72
C PHE A 199 -3.09 -7.41 2.19
N ASP A 200 -4.12 -6.65 2.56
CA ASP A 200 -4.25 -5.21 2.34
C ASP A 200 -4.51 -4.54 3.69
N HIS A 201 -4.64 -3.21 3.72
CA HIS A 201 -5.07 -2.46 4.89
C HIS A 201 -6.59 -2.34 4.87
N PRO A 202 -7.30 -2.95 5.85
CA PRO A 202 -8.72 -2.70 6.03
C PRO A 202 -8.94 -1.22 6.33
N TYR A 203 -9.90 -0.62 5.63
CA TYR A 203 -10.34 0.74 5.97
C TYR A 203 -11.86 0.83 6.09
N CYS A 204 -12.31 1.73 6.97
CA CYS A 204 -13.69 2.16 7.12
C CYS A 204 -13.71 3.70 7.13
N ARG A 205 -14.89 4.33 7.15
CA ARG A 205 -15.00 5.80 7.06
C ARG A 205 -16.19 6.36 7.79
N ILE A 206 -16.14 7.65 8.06
CA ILE A 206 -17.34 8.47 8.28
C ILE A 206 -17.56 9.38 7.08
N GLU A 207 -18.80 9.57 6.67
CA GLU A 207 -19.17 10.53 5.65
C GLU A 207 -19.55 11.88 6.29
N LEU A 208 -19.06 12.96 5.71
CA LEU A 208 -19.42 14.33 6.08
C LEU A 208 -20.31 14.91 4.97
N LYS A 209 -21.60 15.09 5.27
CA LYS A 209 -22.48 15.90 4.43
C LYS A 209 -22.17 17.36 4.72
N LEU A 210 -21.36 18.01 3.89
CA LEU A 210 -20.89 19.37 4.16
C LEU A 210 -21.99 20.40 3.89
N LYS A 211 -21.96 21.52 4.62
CA LYS A 211 -22.76 22.69 4.27
C LYS A 211 -22.25 23.26 2.93
N PRO A 212 -23.13 23.82 2.07
CA PRO A 212 -22.78 24.28 0.72
C PRO A 212 -21.52 25.16 0.63
N GLU A 213 -21.31 26.05 1.60
CA GLU A 213 -20.17 26.97 1.65
C GLU A 213 -18.81 26.30 1.92
N PHE A 214 -18.80 25.05 2.43
CA PHE A 214 -17.57 24.31 2.72
C PHE A 214 -17.22 23.27 1.64
N LYS A 215 -18.09 23.08 0.65
CA LYS A 215 -17.87 22.12 -0.45
C LYS A 215 -16.77 22.60 -1.38
N ALA A 216 -15.89 21.68 -1.77
CA ALA A 216 -14.94 21.95 -2.84
C ALA A 216 -15.71 22.11 -4.17
N THR A 217 -15.47 23.22 -4.87
CA THR A 217 -16.12 23.54 -6.15
C THR A 217 -15.14 23.61 -7.32
N ASP A 218 -13.85 23.68 -7.01
CA ASP A 218 -12.76 23.70 -7.98
C ASP A 218 -12.26 22.28 -8.25
N VAL A 219 -12.20 21.87 -9.51
CA VAL A 219 -11.68 20.55 -9.91
C VAL A 219 -10.21 20.34 -9.54
N ASP A 220 -9.46 21.44 -9.35
CA ASP A 220 -8.06 21.42 -8.90
C ASP A 220 -7.95 21.39 -7.36
N ALA A 221 -9.08 21.43 -6.64
CA ALA A 221 -9.08 21.28 -5.19
C ALA A 221 -8.45 19.94 -4.79
N ARG A 222 -7.67 19.99 -3.71
CA ARG A 222 -6.98 18.82 -3.20
C ARG A 222 -7.93 17.93 -2.42
N HIS A 223 -7.96 16.65 -2.79
CA HIS A 223 -8.72 15.63 -2.06
C HIS A 223 -8.24 15.47 -0.60
N THR A 224 -6.93 15.51 -0.32
CA THR A 224 -6.39 15.36 1.04
C THR A 224 -5.09 16.12 1.24
N ASN A 225 -4.92 16.70 2.43
CA ASN A 225 -3.66 17.26 2.93
C ASN A 225 -3.42 16.99 4.43
N CYS A 226 -4.39 16.46 5.18
CA CYS A 226 -4.25 16.18 6.62
C CYS A 226 -4.50 14.71 6.95
N CYS A 227 -3.68 14.18 7.86
CA CYS A 227 -3.95 12.91 8.52
C CYS A 227 -3.69 12.98 10.02
N VAL A 228 -4.02 11.90 10.71
CA VAL A 228 -3.63 11.65 12.09
C VAL A 228 -3.13 10.22 12.19
N ARG A 229 -1.87 10.03 12.56
CA ARG A 229 -1.28 8.73 12.90
C ARG A 229 -1.43 8.52 14.41
N MET A 230 -1.81 7.34 14.84
CA MET A 230 -1.86 7.01 16.27
C MET A 230 -1.67 5.51 16.50
N SER A 231 -1.44 5.16 17.76
CA SER A 231 -1.44 3.78 18.23
C SER A 231 -2.79 3.42 18.89
N SER A 232 -3.35 2.26 18.56
CA SER A 232 -4.61 1.75 19.13
C SER A 232 -4.51 1.43 20.62
N GLY A 233 -3.30 1.15 21.11
CA GLY A 233 -3.03 0.79 22.50
C GLY A 233 -3.47 -0.63 22.89
N VAL A 234 -3.90 -1.45 21.92
CA VAL A 234 -4.27 -2.85 22.17
C VAL A 234 -3.00 -3.64 22.56
N PRO A 235 -3.00 -4.41 23.67
CA PRO A 235 -1.85 -5.20 24.06
C PRO A 235 -1.40 -6.16 22.95
N GLY A 236 -0.12 -6.09 22.56
CA GLY A 236 0.46 -6.91 21.49
C GLY A 236 0.38 -6.28 20.10
N ALA A 237 -0.35 -5.17 19.94
CA ALA A 237 -0.29 -4.35 18.74
C ALA A 237 1.02 -3.55 18.71
N GLU A 238 1.47 -3.24 17.50
CA GLU A 238 2.56 -2.30 17.31
C GLU A 238 2.10 -0.86 17.55
N ARG A 239 3.05 0.03 17.74
CA ARG A 239 2.79 1.47 17.60
C ARG A 239 2.44 1.83 16.14
N ASP A 240 1.82 2.99 15.97
CA ASP A 240 1.50 3.61 14.67
C ASP A 240 0.59 2.74 13.76
N ASP A 241 -0.25 1.91 14.37
CA ASP A 241 -1.11 0.95 13.69
C ASP A 241 -2.42 1.54 13.13
N ILE A 242 -2.72 2.83 13.38
CA ILE A 242 -3.92 3.51 12.90
C ILE A 242 -3.55 4.78 12.13
N LEU A 243 -4.20 4.99 10.99
CA LEU A 243 -4.15 6.26 10.24
C LEU A 243 -5.56 6.76 9.91
N TYR A 244 -5.86 7.98 10.35
CA TYR A 244 -7.02 8.72 9.86
C TYR A 244 -6.61 9.65 8.72
N VAL A 245 -7.36 9.67 7.62
CA VAL A 245 -7.07 10.53 6.45
C VAL A 245 -8.29 11.39 6.15
N ALA A 246 -8.13 12.71 6.19
CA ALA A 246 -9.16 13.65 5.80
C ALA A 246 -9.32 13.65 4.28
N MET A 247 -10.56 13.67 3.80
CA MET A 247 -10.88 13.75 2.37
C MET A 247 -11.88 14.88 2.14
N ASN A 248 -11.43 15.98 1.54
CA ASN A 248 -12.25 17.18 1.29
C ASN A 248 -13.35 16.97 0.25
N HIS A 249 -13.18 16.00 -0.65
CA HIS A 249 -14.20 15.63 -1.62
C HIS A 249 -14.04 14.19 -2.11
N GLY A 250 -15.14 13.56 -2.54
CA GLY A 250 -15.12 12.25 -3.18
C GLY A 250 -14.84 12.24 -4.69
N GLY A 251 -14.76 13.43 -5.31
CA GLY A 251 -14.55 13.63 -6.74
C GLY A 251 -15.46 14.73 -7.25
N ILE A 252 -14.90 15.76 -7.90
CA ILE A 252 -15.66 16.92 -8.40
C ILE A 252 -15.95 16.71 -9.88
N GLY A 253 -17.23 16.80 -10.29
CA GLY A 253 -17.62 16.72 -11.69
C GLY A 253 -17.54 15.31 -12.32
N VAL A 254 -17.45 14.25 -11.50
CA VAL A 254 -17.49 12.86 -11.98
C VAL A 254 -18.94 12.41 -12.06
N GLU A 255 -19.57 12.52 -13.25
CA GLU A 255 -20.98 12.15 -13.48
C GLU A 255 -21.23 10.63 -13.63
N SER A 256 -20.25 9.75 -13.39
CA SER A 256 -20.43 8.30 -13.53
C SER A 256 -19.73 7.45 -12.46
N ASP A 257 -20.49 6.53 -11.87
CA ASP A 257 -20.15 5.34 -11.05
C ASP A 257 -19.32 5.46 -9.77
N SER A 258 -18.68 6.60 -9.47
CA SER A 258 -17.96 6.78 -8.19
C SER A 258 -18.89 7.19 -7.03
N ALA A 259 -20.05 6.53 -6.90
CA ALA A 259 -20.89 6.61 -5.70
C ALA A 259 -20.14 6.19 -4.42
N GLN A 260 -18.94 5.62 -4.57
CA GLN A 260 -18.05 5.11 -3.54
C GLN A 260 -17.33 6.16 -2.70
N PHE A 261 -17.48 7.47 -2.90
CA PHE A 261 -16.66 8.42 -2.14
C PHE A 261 -17.44 9.47 -1.36
N GLY A 262 -18.77 9.38 -1.34
CA GLY A 262 -19.60 10.37 -0.67
C GLY A 262 -19.27 11.80 -1.10
N GLU A 263 -19.76 12.77 -0.34
CA GLU A 263 -19.41 14.17 -0.62
C GLU A 263 -18.01 14.51 -0.12
N ALA A 264 -17.73 14.19 1.15
CA ALA A 264 -16.45 14.31 1.83
C ALA A 264 -16.41 13.28 2.97
N MET A 265 -15.23 12.89 3.46
CA MET A 265 -15.12 11.82 4.46
C MET A 265 -13.86 11.96 5.31
N VAL A 266 -13.81 11.17 6.38
CA VAL A 266 -12.55 10.85 7.07
C VAL A 266 -12.42 9.33 7.07
N ASN A 267 -11.36 8.82 6.44
CA ASN A 267 -11.06 7.40 6.39
C ASN A 267 -10.28 6.99 7.62
N LEU A 268 -10.64 5.88 8.24
CA LEU A 268 -9.86 5.11 9.20
C LEU A 268 -9.22 3.95 8.45
N ILE A 269 -7.89 3.83 8.50
CA ILE A 269 -7.12 2.76 7.89
C ILE A 269 -6.31 2.04 8.99
N LEU A 270 -6.40 0.71 9.04
CA LEU A 270 -5.53 -0.12 9.88
C LEU A 270 -4.19 -0.33 9.15
N MET A 271 -3.12 0.26 9.67
CA MET A 271 -1.78 0.28 9.08
C MET A 271 -0.87 -0.82 9.66
N GLU A 272 -1.44 -1.86 10.27
CA GLU A 272 -0.70 -3.02 10.77
C GLU A 272 -1.62 -4.25 10.78
N ALA A 273 -2.16 -4.61 9.63
CA ALA A 273 -3.10 -5.74 9.55
C ALA A 273 -2.40 -7.08 9.86
N LYS A 274 -3.05 -7.92 10.67
CA LYS A 274 -2.60 -9.29 11.00
C LYS A 274 -3.29 -10.35 10.16
N SER A 275 -4.51 -10.08 9.70
CA SER A 275 -5.22 -10.93 8.75
C SER A 275 -4.36 -11.30 7.55
N ARG A 276 -4.42 -12.57 7.13
CA ARG A 276 -3.70 -13.09 5.96
C ARG A 276 -4.65 -13.91 5.10
N GLY A 277 -4.65 -13.60 3.81
CA GLY A 277 -5.35 -14.34 2.79
C GLY A 277 -4.42 -14.84 1.69
N THR A 278 -4.98 -15.02 0.49
CA THR A 278 -4.31 -15.71 -0.61
C THR A 278 -4.53 -15.07 -1.96
N VAL A 279 -3.58 -15.29 -2.87
CA VAL A 279 -3.69 -14.99 -4.30
C VAL A 279 -3.43 -16.28 -5.08
N GLN A 280 -4.43 -16.73 -5.84
CA GLN A 280 -4.36 -17.99 -6.57
C GLN A 280 -4.71 -17.80 -8.05
N LEU A 281 -4.00 -18.51 -8.92
CA LEU A 281 -4.35 -18.58 -10.33
C LEU A 281 -5.75 -19.20 -10.53
N ARG A 282 -6.57 -18.55 -11.34
CA ARG A 282 -7.89 -19.09 -11.72
C ARG A 282 -7.76 -20.26 -12.69
N SER A 283 -6.86 -20.13 -13.67
CA SER A 283 -6.55 -21.15 -14.67
C SER A 283 -5.13 -20.95 -15.20
N ALA A 284 -4.68 -21.84 -16.09
CA ALA A 284 -3.42 -21.69 -16.81
C ALA A 284 -3.45 -20.57 -17.89
N ASN A 285 -4.60 -19.97 -18.18
CA ASN A 285 -4.70 -18.85 -19.12
C ASN A 285 -4.18 -17.55 -18.47
N PRO A 286 -3.13 -16.91 -19.00
CA PRO A 286 -2.57 -15.69 -18.41
C PRO A 286 -3.49 -14.46 -18.47
N PHE A 287 -4.59 -14.52 -19.23
CA PHE A 287 -5.61 -13.46 -19.28
C PHE A 287 -6.72 -13.61 -18.23
N ASP A 288 -6.82 -14.78 -17.58
CA ASP A 288 -7.81 -14.98 -16.54
C ASP A 288 -7.35 -14.27 -15.26
N GLN A 289 -8.20 -13.40 -14.72
CA GLN A 289 -7.91 -12.69 -13.47
C GLN A 289 -7.81 -13.67 -12.30
N PRO A 290 -6.86 -13.46 -11.37
CA PRO A 290 -6.65 -14.32 -10.22
C PRO A 290 -7.87 -14.33 -9.28
N ILE A 291 -7.85 -15.27 -8.36
CA ILE A 291 -8.73 -15.28 -7.18
C ILE A 291 -7.91 -14.64 -6.06
N VAL A 292 -8.44 -13.57 -5.48
CA VAL A 292 -7.81 -12.81 -4.39
C VAL A 292 -8.74 -12.89 -3.19
N GLU A 293 -8.22 -13.37 -2.08
CA GLU A 293 -8.88 -13.41 -0.79
C GLU A 293 -8.01 -12.60 0.17
N GLU A 294 -8.53 -11.51 0.74
CA GLU A 294 -7.78 -10.67 1.69
C GLU A 294 -7.99 -11.09 3.14
N ASN A 295 -9.12 -11.74 3.43
CA ASN A 295 -9.55 -12.14 4.78
C ASN A 295 -9.47 -10.97 5.78
N MET A 296 -9.79 -9.75 5.33
CA MET A 296 -9.75 -8.55 6.18
C MET A 296 -10.57 -8.76 7.46
N LEU A 297 -10.00 -8.38 8.59
CA LEU A 297 -10.61 -8.43 9.93
C LEU A 297 -10.91 -9.85 10.46
N ASP A 298 -10.40 -10.90 9.81
CA ASP A 298 -10.41 -12.28 10.34
C ASP A 298 -9.61 -12.42 11.64
N ASP A 299 -8.50 -11.66 11.80
CA ASP A 299 -7.74 -11.65 13.05
C ASP A 299 -8.51 -10.88 14.16
N PRO A 300 -8.73 -11.49 15.35
CA PRO A 300 -9.45 -10.83 16.45
C PRO A 300 -8.82 -9.51 16.92
N MET A 301 -7.51 -9.34 16.75
CA MET A 301 -6.84 -8.09 17.09
C MET A 301 -7.11 -7.01 16.05
N ASP A 302 -7.27 -7.35 14.76
CA ASP A 302 -7.60 -6.39 13.71
C ASP A 302 -8.98 -5.76 13.97
N ILE A 303 -9.99 -6.58 14.24
CA ILE A 303 -11.34 -6.09 14.52
C ILE A 303 -11.40 -5.27 15.82
N GLN A 304 -10.69 -5.70 16.88
CA GLN A 304 -10.61 -4.96 18.14
C GLN A 304 -10.00 -3.56 17.94
N ARG A 305 -8.90 -3.47 17.19
CA ARG A 305 -8.21 -2.20 16.90
C ARG A 305 -9.07 -1.28 16.05
N MET A 306 -9.71 -1.82 15.00
CA MET A 306 -10.64 -1.07 14.16
C MET A 306 -11.82 -0.53 14.98
N ARG A 307 -12.38 -1.31 15.91
CA ARG A 307 -13.45 -0.84 16.80
C ARG A 307 -13.03 0.33 17.68
N ILE A 308 -11.88 0.22 18.35
CA ILE A 308 -11.34 1.29 19.20
C ILE A 308 -11.10 2.55 18.38
N ALA A 309 -10.45 2.39 17.22
CA ALA A 309 -10.15 3.49 16.32
C ALA A 309 -11.42 4.12 15.73
N TYR A 310 -12.44 3.34 15.41
CA TYR A 310 -13.68 3.88 14.84
C TYR A 310 -14.50 4.67 15.88
N ARG A 311 -14.49 4.23 17.15
CA ARG A 311 -15.07 5.03 18.25
C ARG A 311 -14.31 6.35 18.45
N HIS A 312 -12.98 6.31 18.42
CA HIS A 312 -12.14 7.51 18.52
C HIS A 312 -12.32 8.45 17.32
N LEU A 313 -12.48 7.92 16.09
CA LEU A 313 -12.87 8.72 14.93
C LEU A 313 -14.21 9.44 15.18
N GLY A 314 -15.14 8.77 15.86
CA GLY A 314 -16.37 9.40 16.31
C GLY A 314 -16.14 10.57 17.28
N GLU A 315 -15.17 10.48 18.19
CA GLU A 315 -14.79 11.59 19.09
C GLU A 315 -14.20 12.78 18.34
N ILE A 316 -13.35 12.52 17.34
CA ILE A 316 -12.83 13.56 16.43
C ILE A 316 -14.00 14.23 15.70
N ALA A 317 -14.93 13.44 15.19
CA ALA A 317 -16.08 13.95 14.43
C ALA A 317 -17.01 14.83 15.28
N ARG A 318 -17.12 14.59 16.59
CA ARG A 318 -17.91 15.40 17.52
C ARG A 318 -17.29 16.75 17.87
N GLN A 319 -16.00 16.95 17.58
CA GLN A 319 -15.34 18.21 17.88
C GLN A 319 -15.96 19.37 17.08
N ALA A 320 -16.00 20.55 17.72
CA ALA A 320 -16.63 21.74 17.15
C ALA A 320 -16.17 22.10 15.73
N PRO A 321 -14.89 21.96 15.32
CA PRO A 321 -14.46 22.23 13.96
C PRO A 321 -15.13 21.37 12.89
N ILE A 322 -15.31 20.06 13.15
CA ILE A 322 -15.99 19.15 12.20
C ILE A 322 -17.50 19.44 12.19
N GLN A 323 -18.10 19.61 13.36
CA GLN A 323 -19.53 19.94 13.48
C GLN A 323 -19.87 21.30 12.85
N ALA A 324 -18.93 22.24 12.82
CA ALA A 324 -19.13 23.55 12.20
C ALA A 324 -19.27 23.46 10.67
N ILE A 325 -18.61 22.49 10.02
CA ILE A 325 -18.59 22.36 8.56
C ILE A 325 -19.61 21.37 8.01
N ALA A 326 -20.07 20.41 8.82
CA ALA A 326 -21.02 19.39 8.41
C ALA A 326 -22.48 19.77 8.75
N GLU A 327 -23.41 19.46 7.85
CA GLU A 327 -24.84 19.37 8.16
C GLU A 327 -25.17 18.08 8.90
N ARG A 328 -24.54 16.97 8.46
CA ARG A 328 -24.70 15.64 9.05
C ARG A 328 -23.39 14.87 8.94
N VAL A 329 -23.15 14.01 9.93
CA VAL A 329 -22.07 13.01 9.92
C VAL A 329 -22.71 11.63 9.95
N LEU A 330 -22.41 10.81 8.93
CA LEU A 330 -22.93 9.46 8.76
C LEU A 330 -21.81 8.43 8.89
N LEU A 331 -22.16 7.21 9.25
CA LEU A 331 -21.19 6.12 9.44
C LEU A 331 -21.11 5.26 8.17
N GLY A 332 -19.90 5.02 7.68
CA GLY A 332 -19.66 4.21 6.49
C GLY A 332 -20.48 4.68 5.29
N ASP A 333 -21.05 3.71 4.57
CA ASP A 333 -21.98 3.91 3.45
C ASP A 333 -23.42 3.64 3.89
N SER A 334 -23.75 4.04 5.11
CA SER A 334 -25.06 3.84 5.73
C SER A 334 -25.73 5.17 6.11
N ASP A 335 -27.02 5.10 6.43
CA ASP A 335 -27.77 6.23 7.00
C ASP A 335 -27.64 6.34 8.53
N LEU A 336 -26.74 5.55 9.15
CA LEU A 336 -26.57 5.59 10.60
C LEU A 336 -25.95 6.93 11.05
N PRO A 337 -26.55 7.61 12.03
CA PRO A 337 -26.01 8.86 12.54
C PRO A 337 -24.80 8.60 13.45
N LEU A 338 -23.91 9.60 13.56
CA LEU A 338 -22.76 9.56 14.47
C LEU A 338 -23.12 9.18 15.92
N SER A 339 -24.31 9.56 16.42
CA SER A 339 -24.79 9.22 17.76
C SER A 339 -24.97 7.72 18.00
N TRP A 340 -25.11 6.91 16.94
CA TRP A 340 -25.22 5.45 17.07
C TRP A 340 -23.97 4.84 17.72
N LEU A 341 -22.77 5.40 17.45
CA LEU A 341 -21.52 4.95 18.08
C LEU A 341 -21.48 5.16 19.61
N GLU A 342 -22.39 5.93 20.19
CA GLU A 342 -22.46 6.16 21.65
C GLU A 342 -23.22 5.04 22.35
N THR A 343 -24.19 4.45 21.66
CA THR A 343 -25.12 3.47 22.24
C THR A 343 -24.88 2.06 21.76
N ALA A 344 -24.24 1.89 20.59
CA ALA A 344 -23.95 0.59 20.01
C ALA A 344 -22.99 -0.21 20.89
N SER A 345 -23.36 -1.47 21.12
CA SER A 345 -22.49 -2.48 21.73
C SER A 345 -21.27 -2.77 20.87
N ASP A 346 -20.27 -3.41 21.46
CA ASP A 346 -19.05 -3.79 20.73
C ASP A 346 -19.33 -4.76 19.59
N GLU A 347 -20.23 -5.73 19.79
CA GLU A 347 -20.66 -6.68 18.76
C GLU A 347 -21.38 -5.98 17.59
N GLU A 348 -22.21 -4.98 17.87
CA GLU A 348 -22.86 -4.20 16.82
C GLU A 348 -21.86 -3.39 15.99
N VAL A 349 -20.83 -2.81 16.63
CA VAL A 349 -19.77 -2.10 15.92
C VAL A 349 -18.90 -3.05 15.10
N ASP A 350 -18.57 -4.23 15.63
CA ASP A 350 -17.81 -5.25 14.90
C ASP A 350 -18.56 -5.71 13.64
N ASN A 351 -19.85 -6.04 13.78
CA ASN A 351 -20.70 -6.42 12.65
C ASN A 351 -20.80 -5.31 11.60
N PHE A 352 -20.88 -4.05 12.04
CA PHE A 352 -20.84 -2.90 11.15
C PHE A 352 -19.50 -2.82 10.41
N LEU A 353 -18.38 -2.95 11.10
CA LEU A 353 -17.03 -2.90 10.50
C LEU A 353 -16.82 -4.02 9.48
N LEU A 354 -17.24 -5.25 9.80
CA LEU A 354 -17.19 -6.39 8.87
C LEU A 354 -18.02 -6.15 7.60
N ALA A 355 -19.17 -5.48 7.73
CA ALA A 355 -20.06 -5.19 6.61
C ALA A 355 -19.65 -3.95 5.78
N GLN A 356 -18.76 -3.10 6.29
CA GLN A 356 -18.45 -1.78 5.70
C GLN A 356 -16.99 -1.61 5.33
N SER A 357 -16.11 -2.52 5.73
CA SER A 357 -14.69 -2.42 5.41
C SER A 357 -14.42 -2.69 3.94
N SER A 358 -13.45 -1.98 3.39
CA SER A 358 -12.94 -2.12 2.03
C SER A 358 -11.41 -2.10 2.06
N ASP A 359 -10.79 -2.49 0.95
CA ASP A 359 -9.33 -2.47 0.79
C ASP A 359 -8.80 -1.06 0.50
N ALA A 360 -7.59 -0.75 1.00
CA ALA A 360 -6.91 0.52 0.73
C ALA A 360 -6.12 0.51 -0.59
N GLN A 361 -6.23 -0.56 -1.38
CA GLN A 361 -5.44 -0.81 -2.59
C GLN A 361 -3.93 -0.84 -2.31
N HIS A 362 -3.55 -1.39 -1.17
CA HIS A 362 -2.19 -1.54 -0.70
C HIS A 362 -1.68 -2.98 -0.73
N GLY A 363 -2.38 -3.91 -1.39
CA GLY A 363 -2.02 -5.33 -1.48
C GLY A 363 -0.51 -5.63 -1.46
N ILE A 364 -0.11 -6.43 -0.47
CA ILE A 364 1.27 -6.89 -0.24
C ILE A 364 1.30 -8.39 0.07
N GLY A 365 2.49 -8.98 0.03
CA GLY A 365 2.68 -10.41 0.27
C GLY A 365 2.35 -11.29 -0.93
N GLY A 366 2.26 -12.61 -0.73
CA GLY A 366 2.08 -13.59 -1.81
C GLY A 366 3.37 -14.08 -2.47
N CYS A 367 4.50 -13.40 -2.29
CA CYS A 367 5.84 -13.90 -2.58
C CYS A 367 6.81 -13.54 -1.44
N CYS A 368 6.33 -13.66 -0.19
CA CYS A 368 6.99 -13.09 0.98
C CYS A 368 8.47 -13.49 1.10
N MET A 369 9.27 -12.51 1.50
CA MET A 369 10.66 -12.66 1.89
C MET A 369 10.75 -13.27 3.29
N GLY A 370 11.77 -14.08 3.56
CA GLY A 370 11.96 -14.65 4.89
C GLY A 370 12.96 -15.78 4.92
N ARG A 371 12.72 -16.77 5.79
CA ARG A 371 13.60 -17.92 5.98
C ARG A 371 13.28 -19.05 4.98
N PRO A 372 14.28 -19.86 4.60
CA PRO A 372 14.05 -21.01 3.72
C PRO A 372 13.06 -21.99 4.37
N GLY A 373 12.07 -22.44 3.60
CA GLY A 373 11.01 -23.34 4.05
C GLY A 373 9.73 -22.63 4.53
N GLU A 374 9.81 -21.32 4.83
CA GLU A 374 8.67 -20.51 5.29
C GLU A 374 8.31 -19.40 4.29
N ALA A 375 9.24 -19.04 3.40
CA ALA A 375 9.15 -17.92 2.48
C ALA A 375 9.36 -18.32 1.02
N VAL A 376 9.04 -17.40 0.11
CA VAL A 376 9.21 -17.59 -1.35
C VAL A 376 10.56 -17.05 -1.81
N VAL A 377 11.01 -15.92 -1.26
CA VAL A 377 12.29 -15.30 -1.62
C VAL A 377 13.22 -15.12 -0.42
N ASP A 378 14.53 -15.13 -0.69
CA ASP A 378 15.57 -14.76 0.28
C ASP A 378 15.69 -13.24 0.45
N PRO A 379 16.51 -12.74 1.41
CA PRO A 379 16.73 -11.30 1.59
C PRO A 379 17.32 -10.56 0.37
N GLU A 380 17.90 -11.27 -0.58
CA GLU A 380 18.34 -10.77 -1.88
C GLU A 380 17.26 -10.91 -2.97
N CYS A 381 16.02 -11.19 -2.58
CA CYS A 381 14.86 -11.34 -3.46
C CYS A 381 14.97 -12.50 -4.46
N ARG A 382 15.83 -13.49 -4.20
CA ARG A 382 15.98 -14.69 -5.05
C ARG A 382 14.94 -15.72 -4.67
N VAL A 383 14.28 -16.30 -5.68
CA VAL A 383 13.28 -17.35 -5.43
C VAL A 383 13.98 -18.62 -4.94
N TYR A 384 13.54 -19.15 -3.81
CA TYR A 384 14.18 -20.31 -3.20
C TYR A 384 14.21 -21.52 -4.13
N GLY A 385 15.38 -22.14 -4.25
CA GLY A 385 15.58 -23.34 -5.08
C GLY A 385 15.72 -23.07 -6.58
N PHE A 386 15.81 -21.80 -7.01
CA PHE A 386 16.00 -21.44 -8.42
C PHE A 386 17.20 -20.50 -8.62
N GLU A 387 17.91 -20.71 -9.73
CA GLU A 387 18.97 -19.83 -10.19
C GLU A 387 18.42 -18.84 -11.24
N GLY A 388 18.89 -17.59 -11.21
CA GLY A 388 18.52 -16.59 -12.21
C GLY A 388 17.06 -16.12 -12.13
N LEU A 389 16.37 -16.29 -11.00
CA LEU A 389 15.00 -15.82 -10.79
C LEU A 389 14.88 -14.98 -9.53
N ARG A 390 14.28 -13.80 -9.65
CA ARG A 390 13.95 -12.90 -8.54
C ARG A 390 12.52 -12.38 -8.64
N VAL A 391 11.94 -12.03 -7.50
CA VAL A 391 10.71 -11.23 -7.40
C VAL A 391 11.04 -9.92 -6.71
N ILE A 392 10.77 -8.78 -7.34
CA ILE A 392 11.13 -7.46 -6.81
C ILE A 392 9.94 -6.53 -7.01
N ASP A 393 9.00 -6.57 -6.07
CA ASP A 393 7.85 -5.67 -5.94
C ASP A 393 7.21 -5.84 -4.56
N ALA A 394 6.00 -5.29 -4.36
CA ALA A 394 5.24 -5.40 -3.11
C ALA A 394 4.90 -6.82 -2.65
N SER A 395 4.97 -7.82 -3.54
CA SER A 395 4.68 -9.21 -3.17
C SER A 395 5.67 -9.81 -2.17
N ILE A 396 6.88 -9.24 -2.08
CA ILE A 396 7.91 -9.75 -1.18
C ILE A 396 7.75 -9.28 0.26
N MET A 397 6.92 -8.26 0.52
CA MET A 397 6.82 -7.65 1.84
C MET A 397 6.23 -8.68 2.83
N PRO A 398 6.97 -9.09 3.87
CA PRO A 398 6.50 -10.13 4.79
C PRO A 398 5.55 -9.60 5.87
N LEU A 399 5.67 -8.31 6.19
CA LEU A 399 4.87 -7.59 7.18
C LEU A 399 4.53 -6.21 6.64
N ASP A 400 3.53 -5.58 7.26
CA ASP A 400 3.11 -4.23 6.94
C ASP A 400 4.25 -3.22 7.17
N CYS A 401 4.36 -2.23 6.28
CA CYS A 401 5.28 -1.10 6.40
C CYS A 401 4.68 0.11 7.14
N GLN A 402 3.41 0.00 7.56
CA GLN A 402 2.58 1.00 8.23
C GLN A 402 2.46 2.32 7.46
N ALA A 403 2.37 2.20 6.12
CA ALA A 403 2.27 3.31 5.19
C ALA A 403 1.62 2.87 3.88
N ASN A 404 1.24 3.83 3.04
CA ASN A 404 0.93 3.54 1.64
C ASN A 404 2.14 2.89 0.96
N THR A 405 1.90 1.85 0.17
CA THR A 405 2.96 0.90 -0.22
C THR A 405 3.78 1.33 -1.43
N ASN A 406 3.43 2.45 -2.07
CA ASN A 406 4.10 2.93 -3.28
C ASN A 406 5.57 3.32 -3.03
N LEU A 407 5.87 4.17 -2.03
CA LEU A 407 7.26 4.55 -1.76
C LEU A 407 8.10 3.36 -1.29
N THR A 408 7.52 2.47 -0.48
CA THR A 408 8.19 1.22 -0.07
C THR A 408 8.51 0.32 -1.26
N SER A 409 7.61 0.23 -2.24
CA SER A 409 7.85 -0.53 -3.48
C SER A 409 8.99 0.05 -4.32
N ILE A 410 9.06 1.38 -4.43
CA ILE A 410 10.17 2.07 -5.11
C ILE A 410 11.49 1.84 -4.35
N MET A 411 11.46 1.93 -3.02
CA MET A 411 12.61 1.66 -2.15
C MET A 411 13.15 0.23 -2.33
N ILE A 412 12.27 -0.77 -2.41
CA ILE A 412 12.63 -2.17 -2.72
C ILE A 412 13.37 -2.23 -4.07
N GLY A 413 12.83 -1.59 -5.10
CA GLY A 413 13.45 -1.52 -6.43
C GLY A 413 14.84 -0.88 -6.39
N GLU A 414 14.99 0.23 -5.68
CA GLU A 414 16.27 0.91 -5.47
C GLU A 414 17.30 0.01 -4.77
N LYS A 415 16.92 -0.58 -3.64
CA LYS A 415 17.78 -1.47 -2.87
C LYS A 415 18.26 -2.67 -3.70
N MET A 416 17.35 -3.28 -4.47
CA MET A 416 17.71 -4.43 -5.30
C MET A 416 18.50 -4.05 -6.55
N ALA A 417 18.24 -2.89 -7.16
CA ALA A 417 19.07 -2.38 -8.26
C ALA A 417 20.52 -2.16 -7.81
N ASP A 418 20.72 -1.67 -6.59
CA ASP A 418 22.04 -1.50 -5.97
C ASP A 418 22.75 -2.85 -5.72
N SER A 419 22.02 -3.82 -5.17
CA SER A 419 22.51 -5.20 -4.99
C SER A 419 22.93 -5.84 -6.32
N LEU A 420 22.12 -5.71 -7.36
CA LEU A 420 22.39 -6.27 -8.69
C LEU A 420 23.64 -5.64 -9.33
N ARG A 421 23.82 -4.32 -9.21
CA ARG A 421 25.03 -3.63 -9.72
C ARG A 421 26.31 -4.07 -9.03
N ARG A 422 26.27 -4.45 -7.75
CA ARG A 422 27.44 -4.97 -7.02
C ARG A 422 27.75 -6.43 -7.31
N SER A 423 26.80 -7.18 -7.88
CA SER A 423 26.94 -8.60 -8.21
C SER A 423 27.43 -8.87 -9.65
N ILE A 424 27.48 -7.82 -10.48
CA ILE A 424 28.07 -7.80 -11.81
C ILE A 424 29.46 -7.16 -11.68
#